data_AF-A0A3G8Y7I9-F1
#
_entry.id   AF-A0A3G8Y7I9-F1
#
_cell.length_a   1.000
_cell.length_b   1.000
_cell.length_c   1.000
_cell.angle_alpha   90.00
_cell.angle_beta   90.00
_cell.angle_gamma   90.00
#
_symmetry.space_group_name_H-M   'P 1'
#
loop_
_entity.id
_entity.type
_entity.pdbx_description
1 polymer ?
#
loop_
_entity_poly.entity_id
_entity_poly.type
_entity_poly.pdbx_seq_one_letter_code
_entity_poly.pdbx_strand_id
1 'polypeptide(L)'
;MRNIIYATMVLTALFSCTKNSEAKYFSSEEIENKVFKSVSDLSQNISKEDKNFYIICRYDTLIVMSTKYENTLTPTTTIKKHLKIEYKGKNIVITEPYKPTYNILNEKTMKSQIDNLLPPYYSGNDYQKGVMYKIKDLNNLELIVKGDLRKYFYPMKEYELVPPPKKNR
;
A
#
# COMPACT_ATOMS: atom_id res chain seq x y z
N MET A 1 -18.00 48.91 -26.26
CA MET A 1 -17.07 48.36 -25.25
C MET A 1 -17.81 47.60 -24.13
N ARG A 2 -18.75 46.72 -24.47
CA ARG A 2 -19.62 46.04 -23.48
C ARG A 2 -19.47 44.51 -23.50
N ASN A 3 -18.77 43.98 -24.51
CA ASN A 3 -18.59 42.54 -24.75
C ASN A 3 -17.26 41.99 -24.23
N ILE A 4 -16.35 42.85 -23.73
CA ILE A 4 -15.04 42.42 -23.22
C ILE A 4 -15.12 42.01 -21.74
N ILE A 5 -16.08 42.55 -20.98
CA ILE A 5 -16.24 42.28 -19.54
C ILE A 5 -16.73 40.85 -19.27
N TYR A 6 -17.52 40.28 -20.18
CA TYR A 6 -18.00 38.90 -20.04
C TYR A 6 -16.90 37.85 -20.30
N ALA A 7 -15.91 38.17 -21.13
CA ALA A 7 -14.83 37.25 -21.45
C ALA A 7 -13.86 37.06 -20.27
N THR A 8 -13.61 38.10 -19.47
CA THR A 8 -12.73 38.03 -18.30
C THR A 8 -13.38 37.32 -17.10
N MET A 9 -14.70 37.42 -16.93
CA MET A 9 -15.42 36.78 -15.82
C MET A 9 -15.57 35.25 -16.01
N VAL A 10 -15.65 34.79 -17.25
CA VAL A 10 -15.68 33.35 -17.59
C VAL A 10 -14.30 32.71 -17.47
N LEU A 11 -13.21 33.45 -17.74
CA LEU A 11 -11.85 32.94 -17.64
C LEU A 11 -11.41 32.70 -16.18
N THR A 12 -11.88 33.52 -15.23
CA THR A 12 -11.56 33.34 -13.79
C THR A 12 -12.24 32.13 -13.15
N ALA A 13 -13.34 31.64 -13.73
CA ALA A 13 -14.03 30.45 -13.22
C ALA A 13 -13.33 29.13 -13.61
N LEU A 14 -12.41 29.15 -14.58
CA LEU A 14 -11.72 27.94 -15.06
C LEU A 14 -10.39 27.65 -14.34
N PHE A 15 -9.85 28.60 -13.57
CA PHE A 15 -8.61 28.43 -12.81
C PHE A 15 -8.81 27.97 -11.37
N SER A 16 -10.05 27.91 -10.88
CA SER A 16 -10.33 27.46 -9.51
C SER A 16 -10.67 25.96 -9.47
N CYS A 17 -9.72 25.12 -9.88
CA CYS A 17 -9.75 23.69 -9.60
C CYS A 17 -8.43 23.23 -8.97
N THR A 18 -7.96 23.95 -7.96
CA THR A 18 -7.02 23.39 -6.99
C THR A 18 -7.81 22.61 -5.95
N LYS A 19 -8.32 21.44 -6.34
CA LYS A 19 -8.68 20.43 -5.34
C LYS A 19 -7.36 19.91 -4.77
N ASN A 20 -6.86 20.57 -3.72
CA ASN A 20 -6.02 19.90 -2.74
C ASN A 20 -6.92 18.85 -2.09
N SER A 21 -7.01 17.67 -2.70
CA SER A 21 -7.69 16.55 -2.08
C SER A 21 -6.73 16.00 -1.05
N GLU A 22 -6.92 16.39 0.21
CA GLU A 22 -6.18 15.83 1.33
C GLU A 22 -6.13 14.30 1.21
N ALA A 23 -4.94 13.72 1.42
CA ALA A 23 -4.74 12.28 1.34
C ALA A 23 -5.72 11.55 2.26
N LYS A 24 -6.53 10.66 1.67
CA LYS A 24 -7.65 10.04 2.35
C LYS A 24 -7.21 8.94 3.32
N TYR A 25 -6.13 8.23 3.00
CA TYR A 25 -5.67 7.07 3.77
C TYR A 25 -4.26 7.24 4.33
N PHE A 26 -3.46 8.07 3.67
CA PHE A 26 -2.04 8.30 3.96
C PHE A 26 -1.82 9.67 4.57
N SER A 27 -0.65 9.89 5.15
CA SER A 27 -0.24 11.18 5.72
C SER A 27 0.19 12.22 4.68
N SER A 28 0.34 11.82 3.42
CA SER A 28 0.76 12.68 2.31
C SER A 28 0.11 12.26 1.00
N GLU A 29 -0.23 13.26 0.18
CA GLU A 29 -0.74 13.06 -1.18
C GLU A 29 0.27 12.34 -2.06
N GLU A 30 1.56 12.63 -1.91
CA GLU A 30 2.61 11.96 -2.70
C GLU A 30 2.64 10.46 -2.42
N ILE A 31 2.55 10.06 -1.16
CA ILE A 31 2.49 8.64 -0.77
C ILE A 31 1.23 7.99 -1.38
N GLU A 32 0.07 8.63 -1.22
CA GLU A 32 -1.20 8.12 -1.75
C GLU A 32 -1.16 7.95 -3.27
N ASN A 33 -0.65 8.96 -3.98
CA ASN A 33 -0.50 8.95 -5.43
C ASN A 33 0.47 7.86 -5.89
N LYS A 34 1.61 7.70 -5.20
CA LYS A 34 2.59 6.63 -5.51
C LYS A 34 2.00 5.24 -5.28
N VAL A 35 1.23 5.05 -4.21
CA VAL A 35 0.54 3.79 -3.93
C VAL A 35 -0.45 3.46 -5.05
N PHE A 36 -1.39 4.36 -5.36
CA PHE A 36 -2.42 4.10 -6.35
C PHE A 36 -1.88 3.99 -7.78
N LYS A 37 -0.83 4.75 -8.11
CA LYS A 37 -0.09 4.59 -9.36
C LYS A 37 0.56 3.22 -9.44
N SER A 38 1.25 2.78 -8.38
CA SER A 38 1.91 1.47 -8.34
C SER A 38 0.90 0.33 -8.47
N VAL A 39 -0.26 0.42 -7.80
CA VAL A 39 -1.35 -0.56 -7.96
C VAL A 39 -1.85 -0.59 -9.41
N SER A 40 -2.05 0.57 -10.04
CA SER A 40 -2.50 0.66 -11.44
C SER A 40 -1.46 0.06 -12.39
N ASP A 41 -0.18 0.43 -12.24
CA ASP A 41 0.92 -0.06 -13.07
C ASP A 41 1.12 -1.58 -12.93
N LEU A 42 1.09 -2.08 -11.70
CA LEU A 42 1.22 -3.52 -11.44
C LEU A 42 0.03 -4.27 -12.02
N SER A 43 -1.19 -3.76 -11.87
CA SER A 43 -2.43 -4.38 -12.37
C SER A 43 -2.43 -4.61 -13.88
N GLN A 44 -1.74 -3.77 -14.67
CA GLN A 44 -1.59 -3.96 -16.11
C GLN A 44 -0.65 -5.11 -16.48
N ASN A 45 0.23 -5.50 -15.56
CA ASN A 45 1.38 -6.37 -15.82
C ASN A 45 1.31 -7.69 -15.03
N ILE A 46 0.17 -8.01 -14.41
CA ILE A 46 -0.04 -9.23 -13.62
C ILE A 46 -1.26 -10.00 -14.12
N SER A 47 -1.40 -11.26 -13.68
CA SER A 47 -2.56 -12.07 -14.07
C SER A 47 -3.86 -11.38 -13.63
N LYS A 48 -4.95 -11.55 -14.38
CA LYS A 48 -6.28 -11.03 -14.00
C LYS A 48 -6.75 -11.54 -12.62
N GLU A 49 -6.18 -12.66 -12.19
CA GLU A 49 -6.44 -13.29 -10.89
C GLU A 49 -5.78 -12.56 -9.72
N ASP A 50 -4.73 -11.76 -9.98
CA ASP A 50 -4.06 -10.97 -8.95
C ASP A 50 -4.92 -9.73 -8.63
N LYS A 51 -5.72 -9.87 -7.58
CA LYS A 51 -6.67 -8.86 -7.13
C LYS A 51 -6.25 -8.18 -5.83
N ASN A 52 -5.27 -8.73 -5.11
CA ASN A 52 -4.89 -8.26 -3.79
C ASN A 52 -3.55 -7.53 -3.84
N PHE A 53 -3.49 -6.38 -3.18
CA PHE A 53 -2.32 -5.55 -3.05
C PHE A 53 -2.08 -5.24 -1.59
N TYR A 54 -0.84 -5.39 -1.13
CA TYR A 54 -0.43 -5.07 0.23
C TYR A 54 0.45 -3.84 0.22
N ILE A 55 0.10 -2.89 1.09
CA ILE A 55 0.90 -1.70 1.36
C ILE A 55 1.64 -1.94 2.67
N ILE A 56 2.94 -2.18 2.55
CA ILE A 56 3.82 -2.50 3.68
C ILE A 56 4.77 -1.35 3.87
N CYS A 57 4.92 -0.90 5.11
CA CYS A 57 5.93 0.08 5.48
C CYS A 57 6.89 -0.54 6.48
N ARG A 58 8.18 -0.47 6.16
CA ARG A 58 9.24 -1.00 7.01
C ARG A 58 10.38 0.01 7.05
N TYR A 59 10.70 0.52 8.23
CA TYR A 59 11.71 1.58 8.38
C TYR A 59 11.40 2.78 7.47
N ASP A 60 12.30 3.08 6.53
CA ASP A 60 12.18 4.12 5.52
C ASP A 60 11.74 3.57 4.16
N THR A 61 11.18 2.37 4.09
CA THR A 61 10.83 1.71 2.84
C THR A 61 9.31 1.48 2.73
N LEU A 62 8.72 1.97 1.65
CA LEU A 62 7.34 1.69 1.25
C LEU A 62 7.33 0.59 0.19
N ILE A 63 6.51 -0.44 0.40
CA ILE A 63 6.38 -1.57 -0.51
C ILE A 63 4.92 -1.72 -0.93
N VAL A 64 4.70 -1.80 -2.24
CA VAL A 64 3.41 -2.13 -2.85
C VAL A 64 3.56 -3.48 -3.52
N MET A 65 2.95 -4.51 -2.94
CA MET A 65 3.11 -5.90 -3.39
C MET A 65 1.78 -6.47 -3.82
N SER A 66 1.73 -7.05 -5.03
CA SER A 66 0.57 -7.83 -5.49
C SER A 66 0.65 -9.27 -5.01
N THR A 67 -0.47 -9.83 -4.61
CA THR A 67 -0.62 -11.26 -4.32
C THR A 67 -1.88 -11.81 -4.99
N LYS A 68 -1.80 -13.08 -5.38
CA LYS A 68 -2.95 -13.81 -5.91
C LYS A 68 -3.98 -14.04 -4.82
N TYR A 69 -3.52 -14.57 -3.68
CA TYR A 69 -4.36 -14.89 -2.53
C TYR A 69 -4.11 -13.96 -1.35
N GLU A 70 -5.16 -13.64 -0.61
CA GLU A 70 -5.09 -12.85 0.61
C GLU A 70 -4.53 -13.70 1.76
N ASN A 71 -3.61 -13.13 2.53
CA ASN A 71 -3.06 -13.67 3.77
C ASN A 71 -2.36 -15.01 3.62
N THR A 72 -1.74 -15.30 2.48
CA THR A 72 -1.12 -16.61 2.20
C THR A 72 0.40 -16.58 2.21
N LEU A 73 0.99 -15.45 1.84
CA LEU A 73 2.43 -15.30 1.66
C LEU A 73 3.07 -14.65 2.88
N THR A 74 4.28 -15.06 3.26
CA THR A 74 5.10 -14.25 4.17
C THR A 74 5.50 -12.96 3.42
N PRO A 75 5.29 -11.76 4.00
CA PRO A 75 4.88 -11.49 5.38
C PRO A 75 3.38 -11.17 5.58
N THR A 76 2.55 -11.23 4.54
CA THR A 76 1.10 -10.92 4.61
C THR A 76 0.29 -11.74 5.61
N THR A 77 0.73 -12.97 5.90
CA THR A 77 0.15 -13.87 6.92
C THR A 77 0.38 -13.37 8.34
N THR A 78 1.56 -12.80 8.63
CA THR A 78 2.01 -12.46 9.98
C THR A 78 1.84 -10.98 10.32
N ILE A 79 1.78 -10.10 9.32
CA ILE A 79 1.62 -8.67 9.57
C ILE A 79 0.15 -8.34 9.88
N LYS A 80 -0.06 -7.58 10.96
CA LYS A 80 -1.34 -6.97 11.34
C LYS A 80 -1.83 -5.98 10.28
N LYS A 81 -3.15 -5.83 10.17
CA LYS A 81 -3.78 -5.05 9.10
C LYS A 81 -4.66 -3.96 9.71
N HIS A 82 -4.52 -2.75 9.16
CA HIS A 82 -5.31 -1.62 9.61
C HIS A 82 -6.61 -1.49 8.84
N LEU A 83 -6.52 -1.55 7.51
CA LEU A 83 -7.64 -1.22 6.65
C LEU A 83 -7.55 -2.02 5.36
N LYS A 84 -8.72 -2.41 4.84
CA LYS A 84 -8.88 -2.93 3.49
C LYS A 84 -9.79 -1.97 2.72
N ILE A 85 -9.34 -1.57 1.55
CA ILE A 85 -10.09 -0.69 0.65
C ILE A 85 -10.19 -1.32 -0.73
N GLU A 86 -11.21 -0.91 -1.48
CA GLU A 86 -11.33 -1.24 -2.89
C GLU A 86 -10.90 -0.05 -3.75
N TYR A 87 -10.06 -0.30 -4.75
CA TYR A 87 -9.64 0.69 -5.73
C TYR A 87 -9.63 0.04 -7.12
N LYS A 88 -10.48 0.53 -8.03
CA LYS A 88 -10.61 0.03 -9.41
C LYS A 88 -10.81 -1.50 -9.48
N GLY A 89 -11.63 -2.06 -8.61
CA GLY A 89 -11.90 -3.51 -8.55
C GLY A 89 -10.73 -4.35 -7.99
N LYS A 90 -9.75 -3.71 -7.35
CA LYS A 90 -8.63 -4.35 -6.66
C LYS A 90 -8.73 -4.09 -5.16
N ASN A 91 -8.39 -5.12 -4.38
CA ASN A 91 -8.29 -5.03 -2.93
C ASN A 91 -6.93 -4.47 -2.57
N ILE A 92 -6.90 -3.37 -1.81
CA ILE A 92 -5.69 -2.83 -1.21
C ILE A 92 -5.79 -3.03 0.30
N VAL A 93 -4.83 -3.77 0.85
CA VAL A 93 -4.69 -4.05 2.27
C VAL A 93 -3.55 -3.20 2.81
N ILE A 94 -3.89 -2.26 3.69
CA ILE A 94 -2.93 -1.41 4.39
C ILE A 94 -2.52 -2.13 5.67
N THR A 95 -1.22 -2.42 5.79
CA THR A 95 -0.69 -3.15 6.95
C THR A 95 -0.18 -2.21 8.04
N GLU A 96 -0.03 -2.75 9.24
CA GLU A 96 0.67 -2.05 10.32
C GLU A 96 2.13 -1.78 9.93
N PRO A 97 2.59 -0.52 9.99
CA PRO A 97 4.00 -0.19 9.74
C PRO A 97 4.94 -0.83 10.76
N TYR A 98 6.04 -1.43 10.30
CA TYR A 98 7.07 -2.00 11.19
C TYR A 98 8.23 -1.02 11.38
N LYS A 99 8.41 -0.54 12.62
CA LYS A 99 9.46 0.42 13.01
C LYS A 99 9.62 1.57 12.00
N PRO A 100 8.54 2.27 11.61
CA PRO A 100 8.60 3.25 10.54
C PRO A 100 9.47 4.46 10.95
N THR A 101 10.30 4.94 10.03
CA THR A 101 11.00 6.23 10.18
C THR A 101 10.05 7.40 9.97
N TYR A 102 9.04 7.21 9.11
CA TYR A 102 8.05 8.21 8.77
C TYR A 102 6.65 7.67 9.03
N ASN A 103 5.78 8.46 9.66
CA ASN A 103 4.38 8.08 9.77
C ASN A 103 3.70 8.26 8.41
N ILE A 104 3.46 7.16 7.70
CA ILE A 104 2.87 7.18 6.36
C ILE A 104 1.34 7.13 6.36
N LEU A 105 0.71 6.80 7.50
CA LEU A 105 -0.73 6.63 7.62
C LEU A 105 -1.32 7.86 8.32
N ASN A 106 -2.52 8.25 7.93
CA ASN A 106 -3.26 9.23 8.71
C ASN A 106 -3.85 8.59 9.98
N GLU A 107 -4.25 9.43 10.95
CA GLU A 107 -4.73 8.94 12.25
C GLU A 107 -5.94 8.01 12.13
N LYS A 108 -6.85 8.29 11.19
CA LYS A 108 -8.07 7.50 10.97
C LYS A 108 -7.73 6.09 10.51
N THR A 109 -6.82 5.96 9.54
CA THR A 109 -6.34 4.67 9.07
C THR A 109 -5.60 3.93 10.17
N MET A 110 -4.75 4.59 10.96
CA MET A 110 -4.04 3.95 12.09
C MET A 110 -4.99 3.38 13.15
N LYS A 111 -6.11 4.06 13.43
CA LYS A 111 -7.11 3.60 14.41
C LYS A 111 -8.00 2.47 13.88
N SER A 112 -8.01 2.26 12.56
CA SER A 112 -8.76 1.17 11.95
C SER A 112 -8.00 -0.15 12.18
N GLN A 113 -8.73 -1.21 12.48
CA GLN A 113 -8.20 -2.57 12.55
C GLN A 113 -9.18 -3.52 11.87
N ILE A 114 -8.64 -4.47 11.12
CA ILE A 114 -9.40 -5.57 10.54
C ILE A 114 -8.84 -6.88 11.08
N ASP A 115 -9.74 -7.83 11.35
CA ASP A 115 -9.33 -9.13 11.86
C ASP A 115 -8.44 -9.87 10.85
N ASN A 116 -7.36 -10.45 11.38
CA ASN A 116 -6.51 -11.36 10.63
C ASN A 116 -7.23 -12.71 10.50
N LEU A 117 -8.00 -12.89 9.43
CA LEU A 117 -8.49 -14.22 9.07
C LEU A 117 -7.28 -15.10 8.69
N LEU A 118 -7.14 -16.23 9.40
CA LEU A 118 -6.19 -17.28 9.09
C LEU A 118 -6.55 -17.86 7.70
N PRO A 119 -5.61 -17.89 6.75
CA PRO A 119 -5.87 -18.47 5.45
C PRO A 119 -6.07 -20.00 5.55
N PRO A 120 -6.74 -20.62 4.57
CA PRO A 120 -6.57 -22.06 4.34
C PRO A 120 -5.08 -22.36 4.05
N TYR A 121 -4.63 -23.57 4.39
CA TYR A 121 -3.24 -24.02 4.22
C TYR A 121 -2.70 -23.71 2.81
N TYR A 122 -1.55 -23.05 2.75
CA TYR A 122 -0.93 -22.58 1.50
C TYR A 122 0.59 -22.76 1.53
N SER A 123 1.17 -23.25 0.43
CA SER A 123 2.55 -23.77 0.34
C SER A 123 3.65 -22.73 0.07
N GLY A 124 3.30 -21.44 -0.06
CA GLY A 124 4.25 -20.35 0.18
C GLY A 124 5.07 -19.84 -1.02
N ASN A 125 4.83 -20.27 -2.25
CA ASN A 125 5.78 -19.99 -3.35
C ASN A 125 5.25 -19.17 -4.55
N ASP A 126 4.04 -18.59 -4.45
CA ASP A 126 3.53 -17.70 -5.48
C ASP A 126 4.45 -16.48 -5.70
N TYR A 127 4.43 -16.03 -6.94
CA TYR A 127 5.20 -14.89 -7.41
C TYR A 127 4.75 -13.60 -6.70
N GLN A 128 5.67 -12.98 -5.96
CA GLN A 128 5.45 -11.70 -5.28
C GLN A 128 5.92 -10.57 -6.19
N LYS A 129 5.06 -10.08 -7.09
CA LYS A 129 5.38 -8.89 -7.88
C LYS A 129 5.12 -7.64 -7.08
N GLY A 130 5.95 -6.62 -7.21
CA GLY A 130 5.70 -5.36 -6.55
C GLY A 130 6.69 -4.26 -6.89
N VAL A 131 6.58 -3.19 -6.11
CA VAL A 131 7.40 -2.00 -6.19
C VAL A 131 7.86 -1.63 -4.79
N MET A 132 9.13 -1.24 -4.65
CA MET A 132 9.70 -0.73 -3.41
C MET A 132 10.22 0.69 -3.62
N TYR A 133 9.91 1.57 -2.68
CA TYR A 133 10.38 2.94 -2.65
C TYR A 133 11.13 3.22 -1.35
N LYS A 134 12.21 4.01 -1.43
CA LYS A 134 12.86 4.63 -0.27
C LYS A 134 12.18 5.97 -0.02
N ILE A 135 11.68 6.15 1.19
CA ILE A 135 11.10 7.39 1.67
C ILE A 135 12.25 8.29 2.11
N LYS A 136 12.49 9.39 1.38
CA LYS A 136 13.45 10.43 1.81
C LYS A 136 12.77 11.43 2.74
N ASP A 137 11.51 11.70 2.44
CA ASP A 137 10.57 12.46 3.25
C ASP A 137 9.14 12.12 2.76
N LEU A 138 8.11 12.65 3.42
CA LEU A 138 6.71 12.34 3.09
C LEU A 138 6.28 12.80 1.68
N ASN A 139 7.05 13.66 1.03
CA ASN A 139 6.78 14.20 -0.31
C ASN A 139 7.81 13.73 -1.35
N ASN A 140 8.72 12.81 -0.98
CA ASN A 140 9.78 12.33 -1.86
C ASN A 140 10.05 10.84 -1.68
N LEU A 141 9.61 10.07 -2.68
CA LEU A 141 9.79 8.63 -2.77
C LEU A 141 10.67 8.27 -3.95
N GLU A 142 11.83 7.69 -3.64
CA GLU A 142 12.80 7.18 -4.62
C GLU A 142 12.49 5.72 -4.95
N LEU A 143 12.25 5.40 -6.21
CA LEU A 143 12.04 4.01 -6.65
C LEU A 143 13.33 3.21 -6.51
N ILE A 144 13.31 2.13 -5.72
CA ILE A 144 14.46 1.24 -5.54
C ILE A 144 14.33 -0.02 -6.40
N VAL A 145 13.12 -0.60 -6.43
CA VAL A 145 12.89 -1.91 -7.05
C VAL A 145 11.51 -1.94 -7.70
N LYS A 146 11.43 -2.57 -8.87
CA LYS A 146 10.17 -2.94 -9.53
C LYS A 146 10.31 -4.34 -10.13
N GLY A 147 9.35 -5.23 -9.88
CA GLY A 147 9.37 -6.60 -10.40
C GLY A 147 9.22 -7.65 -9.30
N ASP A 148 10.01 -8.72 -9.36
CA ASP A 148 10.00 -9.81 -8.39
C ASP A 148 10.60 -9.37 -7.04
N LEU A 149 9.78 -9.45 -5.99
CA LEU A 149 10.15 -9.07 -4.63
C LEU A 149 10.51 -10.25 -3.73
N ARG A 150 10.41 -11.51 -4.19
CA ARG A 150 10.65 -12.70 -3.33
C ARG A 150 11.99 -12.67 -2.60
N LYS A 151 13.02 -12.12 -3.24
CA LYS A 151 14.37 -11.94 -2.67
C LYS A 151 14.47 -10.92 -1.53
N TYR A 152 13.41 -10.19 -1.21
CA TYR A 152 13.39 -9.22 -0.10
C TYR A 152 12.58 -9.71 1.10
N PHE A 153 11.86 -10.82 0.95
CA PHE A 153 10.96 -11.39 1.96
C PHE A 153 11.41 -12.76 2.44
N TYR A 154 12.74 -12.94 2.60
CA TYR A 154 13.27 -14.13 3.28
C TYR A 154 12.68 -14.26 4.69
N PRO A 155 12.42 -15.50 5.17
CA PRO A 155 12.02 -15.73 6.55
C PRO A 155 13.02 -15.06 7.49
N MET A 156 12.60 -13.99 8.18
CA MET A 156 13.38 -13.39 9.26
C MET A 156 12.87 -14.00 10.56
N LYS A 157 13.77 -14.52 11.39
CA LYS A 157 13.47 -15.17 12.67
C LYS A 157 12.52 -14.36 13.57
N GLU A 158 12.51 -13.03 13.43
CA GLU A 158 11.63 -12.11 14.18
C GLU A 158 10.12 -12.26 13.87
N TYR A 159 9.76 -12.83 12.71
CA TYR A 159 8.37 -13.07 12.31
C TYR A 159 7.97 -14.55 12.38
N GLU A 160 8.89 -15.43 12.78
CA GLU A 160 8.54 -16.83 13.07
C GLU A 160 7.72 -16.85 14.35
N LEU A 161 6.49 -17.34 14.26
CA LEU A 161 5.68 -17.61 15.44
C LEU A 161 6.48 -18.53 16.36
N VAL A 162 6.76 -18.08 17.58
CA VAL A 162 7.40 -18.93 18.59
C VAL A 162 6.53 -20.17 18.73
N PRO A 163 7.06 -21.39 18.50
CA PRO A 163 6.26 -22.59 18.61
C PRO A 163 5.69 -22.68 20.02
N PRO A 164 4.44 -23.14 20.19
CA PRO A 164 3.85 -23.28 21.51
C PRO A 164 4.76 -24.17 22.37
N PRO A 165 4.89 -23.87 23.68
CA PRO A 165 5.77 -24.64 24.56
C PRO A 165 5.40 -26.12 24.45
N LYS A 166 6.42 -26.98 24.31
CA LYS A 166 6.21 -28.43 24.27
C LYS A 166 5.43 -28.83 25.50
N LYS A 167 4.24 -29.43 25.32
CA LYS A 167 3.58 -30.14 26.41
C LYS A 167 4.48 -31.30 26.79
N ASN A 168 5.09 -31.23 27.95
CA ASN A 168 5.74 -32.38 28.57
C ASN A 168 4.62 -33.42 28.78
N ARG A 169 4.69 -34.52 28.03
CA ARG A 169 3.93 -35.74 28.31
C ARG A 169 4.71 -36.58 29.30
#